data_AF-K4A3K3-F1
#
_entry.id   AF-K4A3K3-F1
#
_cell.length_a   1.000
_cell.length_b   1.000
_cell.length_c   1.000
_cell.angle_alpha   90.00
_cell.angle_beta   90.00
_cell.angle_gamma   90.00
#
_symmetry.space_group_name_H-M   'P 1'
#
loop_
_entity.id
_entity.type
_entity.pdbx_description
1 polymer ?
#
loop_
_entity_poly.entity_id
_entity_poly.type
_entity_poly.pdbx_seq_one_letter_code
_entity_poly.pdbx_strand_id
1 'polypeptide(L)'
;MIECGKVTALVGPSGAGKSTVVQLLARYYEPTQGCITVAGEDIRIFDKREWSRVVSLVNQDPVLFSVSVGENIAYGLPDDVVSKDDIIKAAKAANAHEFIISLPQVAYH
;
A
#
# COMPACT_ATOMS: atom_id res chain seq x y z
N MET A 1 -0.87 -2.22 -22.05
CA MET A 1 0.40 -1.85 -21.38
C MET A 1 0.09 -0.69 -20.45
N ILE A 2 0.51 -0.78 -19.18
CA ILE A 2 0.39 0.33 -18.23
C ILE A 2 1.69 1.13 -18.32
N GLU A 3 1.58 2.43 -18.55
CA GLU A 3 2.76 3.30 -18.69
C GLU A 3 3.28 3.76 -17.33
N CYS A 4 4.60 3.82 -17.19
CA CYS A 4 5.24 4.35 -16.00
C CYS A 4 4.83 5.82 -15.78
N GLY A 5 4.56 6.19 -14.52
CA GLY A 5 4.20 7.55 -14.13
C GLY A 5 2.77 7.97 -14.49
N LYS A 6 1.95 7.09 -15.06
CA LYS A 6 0.54 7.38 -15.36
C LYS A 6 -0.40 6.71 -14.37
N VAL A 7 -1.47 7.42 -14.03
CA VAL A 7 -2.62 6.86 -13.32
C VAL A 7 -3.47 6.07 -14.31
N THR A 8 -3.72 4.80 -14.01
CA THR A 8 -4.59 3.93 -14.81
C THR A 8 -5.81 3.54 -13.99
N ALA A 9 -7.00 3.82 -14.51
CA ALA A 9 -8.26 3.43 -13.89
C ALA A 9 -8.74 2.08 -14.44
N LEU A 10 -9.09 1.15 -13.55
CA LEU A 10 -9.72 -0.12 -13.91
C LEU A 10 -11.23 -0.04 -13.66
N VAL A 11 -12.02 0.00 -14.73
CA VAL A 11 -13.48 0.24 -14.67
C VAL A 11 -14.24 -0.98 -15.19
N GLY A 12 -15.35 -1.32 -14.52
CA GLY A 12 -16.21 -2.44 -14.89
C GLY A 12 -17.26 -2.73 -13.82
N PRO A 13 -18.28 -3.56 -14.12
CA PRO A 13 -19.37 -3.87 -13.18
C PRO A 13 -18.86 -4.58 -11.92
N SER A 14 -19.71 -4.65 -10.88
CA SER A 14 -19.41 -5.47 -9.70
C SER A 14 -19.17 -6.92 -10.11
N GLY A 15 -18.20 -7.60 -9.48
CA GLY A 15 -17.82 -8.97 -9.84
C GLY A 15 -16.96 -9.13 -11.10
N ALA A 16 -16.64 -8.05 -11.83
CA ALA A 16 -15.80 -8.12 -13.04
C ALA A 16 -14.31 -8.45 -12.78
N GLY A 17 -13.93 -8.84 -11.57
CA GLY A 17 -12.55 -9.21 -11.23
C GLY A 17 -11.59 -8.04 -10.96
N LYS A 18 -12.08 -6.81 -10.78
CA LYS A 18 -11.22 -5.62 -10.52
C LYS A 18 -10.31 -5.82 -9.30
N SER A 19 -10.88 -6.29 -8.19
CA SER A 19 -10.11 -6.59 -6.97
C SER A 19 -9.16 -7.76 -7.17
N THR A 20 -9.53 -8.75 -7.99
CA THR A 20 -8.66 -9.87 -8.35
C THR A 20 -7.41 -9.40 -9.10
N VAL A 21 -7.55 -8.45 -10.03
CA VAL A 21 -6.39 -7.84 -10.72
C VAL A 21 -5.44 -7.18 -9.72
N VAL A 22 -5.97 -6.42 -8.77
CA VAL A 22 -5.17 -5.77 -7.71
C VAL A 22 -4.46 -6.81 -6.83
N GLN A 23 -5.14 -7.89 -6.46
CA GLN A 23 -4.57 -8.98 -5.65
C GLN A 23 -3.48 -9.78 -6.40
N LEU A 24 -3.62 -9.94 -7.72
CA LEU A 24 -2.57 -10.54 -8.57
C LEU A 24 -1.34 -9.62 -8.67
N LEU A 25 -1.54 -8.31 -8.84
CA LEU A 25 -0.45 -7.33 -8.84
C LEU A 25 0.27 -7.28 -7.48
N ALA A 26 -0.46 -7.42 -6.37
CA ALA A 26 0.10 -7.54 -5.02
C ALA A 26 0.73 -8.91 -4.73
N ARG A 27 0.66 -9.86 -5.68
CA ARG A 27 1.11 -11.25 -5.55
C ARG A 27 0.51 -12.01 -4.36
N TYR A 28 -0.72 -11.70 -3.98
CA TYR A 28 -1.51 -12.51 -3.05
C TYR A 28 -1.95 -13.83 -3.71
N TYR A 29 -2.10 -13.80 -5.04
CA TYR A 29 -2.35 -14.97 -5.87
C TYR A 29 -1.37 -14.99 -7.05
N GLU A 30 -1.18 -16.16 -7.63
CA GLU A 30 -0.42 -16.33 -8.87
C GLU A 30 -1.38 -16.67 -10.01
N PRO A 31 -1.15 -16.16 -11.23
CA PRO A 31 -2.01 -16.47 -12.35
C PRO A 31 -1.86 -17.95 -12.73
N THR A 32 -2.98 -18.65 -12.91
CA THR A 32 -2.99 -20.05 -13.37
C THR A 32 -2.41 -20.20 -14.78
N GLN A 33 -2.59 -19.18 -15.63
CA GLN A 33 -2.06 -19.10 -16.98
C GLN A 33 -1.60 -17.67 -17.31
N GLY A 34 -0.61 -17.55 -18.18
CA GLY A 34 -0.01 -16.27 -18.55
C GLY A 34 1.03 -15.76 -17.54
N CYS A 35 1.37 -14.49 -17.65
CA CYS A 35 2.34 -13.81 -16.78
C CYS A 35 1.96 -12.34 -16.62
N ILE A 36 2.47 -11.73 -15.55
CA ILE A 36 2.47 -10.29 -15.33
C ILE A 36 3.92 -9.86 -15.39
N THR A 37 4.23 -8.87 -16.22
CA THR A 37 5.61 -8.39 -16.40
C THR A 37 5.77 -6.94 -16.00
N VAL A 38 6.94 -6.60 -15.47
CA VAL A 38 7.40 -5.23 -15.25
C VAL A 38 8.77 -5.09 -15.88
N ALA A 39 8.93 -4.10 -16.75
CA ALA A 39 10.13 -3.90 -17.56
C ALA A 39 10.57 -5.13 -18.38
N GLY A 40 9.62 -5.98 -18.79
CA GLY A 40 9.87 -7.20 -19.57
C GLY A 40 10.12 -8.44 -18.72
N GLU A 41 10.35 -8.29 -17.42
CA GLU A 41 10.61 -9.39 -16.50
C GLU A 41 9.31 -9.83 -15.80
N ASP A 42 9.11 -11.15 -15.68
CA ASP A 42 7.97 -11.70 -14.95
C ASP A 42 8.08 -11.37 -13.45
N ILE A 43 7.02 -10.84 -12.85
CA ILE A 43 7.03 -10.46 -11.43
C ILE A 43 7.34 -11.62 -10.49
N ARG A 44 7.21 -12.87 -10.94
CA ARG A 44 7.52 -14.08 -10.18
C ARG A 44 9.00 -14.28 -9.91
N ILE A 45 9.90 -13.66 -10.68
CA ILE A 45 11.36 -13.78 -10.46
C ILE A 45 11.82 -13.03 -9.21
N PHE A 46 11.09 -12.00 -8.79
CA PHE A 46 11.42 -11.22 -7.60
C PHE A 46 11.01 -11.98 -6.34
N ASP A 47 11.75 -11.80 -5.24
CA ASP A 47 11.29 -12.28 -3.94
C ASP A 47 9.97 -11.58 -3.55
N LYS A 48 9.07 -12.31 -2.88
CA LYS A 48 7.76 -11.77 -2.51
C LYS A 48 7.87 -10.58 -1.54
N ARG A 49 8.85 -10.57 -0.63
CA ARG A 49 9.07 -9.47 0.32
C ARG A 49 9.67 -8.24 -0.36
N GLU A 50 10.55 -8.45 -1.32
CA GLU A 50 11.09 -7.34 -2.12
C GLU A 50 10.01 -6.73 -3.01
N TRP A 51 9.16 -7.57 -3.62
CA TRP A 51 8.01 -7.11 -4.39
C TRP A 51 7.02 -6.30 -3.56
N SER A 52 6.69 -6.77 -2.34
CA SER A 52 5.76 -6.06 -1.46
C SER A 52 6.29 -4.71 -0.96
N ARG A 53 7.61 -4.47 -1.03
CA ARG A 53 8.21 -3.15 -0.69
C ARG A 53 8.01 -2.10 -1.79
N VAL A 54 7.80 -2.52 -3.03
CA VAL A 54 7.61 -1.62 -4.18
C VAL A 54 6.15 -1.52 -4.64
N VAL A 55 5.28 -2.38 -4.10
CA VAL A 55 3.83 -2.34 -4.36
C VAL A 55 3.08 -1.95 -3.09
N SER A 56 2.46 -0.77 -3.11
CA SER A 56 1.59 -0.30 -2.03
C SER A 56 0.12 -0.54 -2.37
N LEU A 57 -0.64 -1.04 -1.39
CA LEU A 57 -2.08 -1.31 -1.53
C LEU A 57 -2.87 -0.53 -0.49
N VAL A 58 -3.95 0.12 -0.94
CA VAL A 58 -4.96 0.72 -0.06
C VAL A 58 -6.24 -0.11 -0.21
N ASN A 59 -6.65 -0.77 0.87
CA ASN A 59 -7.86 -1.58 0.89
C ASN A 59 -9.10 -0.70 0.99
N GLN A 60 -10.22 -1.19 0.45
CA GLN A 60 -11.53 -0.53 0.57
C GLN A 60 -11.94 -0.39 2.04
N ASP A 61 -11.75 -1.45 2.83
CA ASP A 61 -11.88 -1.43 4.28
C ASP A 61 -10.48 -1.50 4.91
N PRO A 62 -9.94 -0.38 5.43
CA PRO A 62 -8.62 -0.36 6.03
C PRO A 62 -8.60 -1.13 7.35
N VAL A 63 -7.51 -1.87 7.57
CA VAL A 63 -7.25 -2.57 8.84
C VAL A 63 -6.24 -1.75 9.62
N LEU A 64 -6.55 -1.44 10.88
CA LEU A 64 -5.66 -0.79 11.82
C LEU A 64 -5.38 -1.73 12.99
N PHE A 65 -4.18 -1.66 13.52
CA PHE A 65 -3.79 -2.37 14.74
C PHE A 65 -4.13 -1.54 15.97
N SER A 66 -4.38 -2.22 17.10
CA SER A 66 -4.61 -1.59 18.41
C SER A 66 -3.32 -1.05 19.03
N VAL A 67 -2.65 -0.18 18.29
CA VAL A 67 -1.42 0.54 18.62
C VAL A 67 -1.63 2.02 18.28
N SER A 68 -0.63 2.87 18.49
CA SER A 68 -0.75 4.30 18.19
C SER A 68 -0.99 4.60 16.71
N VAL A 69 -1.45 5.82 16.38
CA VAL A 69 -1.58 6.23 14.98
C VAL A 69 -0.20 6.32 14.34
N GLY A 70 0.82 6.74 15.09
CA GLY A 70 2.20 6.76 14.62
C GLY A 70 2.71 5.38 14.23
N GLU A 71 2.49 4.38 15.08
CA GLU A 71 2.85 2.98 14.80
C GLU A 71 2.06 2.41 13.61
N ASN A 72 0.78 2.74 13.48
CA ASN A 72 0.00 2.34 12.29
C ASN A 72 0.54 2.98 10.99
N ILE A 73 0.98 4.25 11.02
CA ILE A 73 1.61 4.92 9.87
C ILE A 73 2.95 4.27 9.52
N ALA A 74 3.73 3.88 10.54
CA ALA A 74 5.05 3.28 10.36
C ALA A 74 5.01 1.77 10.05
N TYR A 75 3.90 1.08 10.30
CA TYR A 75 3.76 -0.39 10.29
C TYR A 75 4.34 -1.11 9.05
N GLY A 76 4.37 -0.46 7.88
CA GLY A 76 4.91 -1.03 6.64
C GLY A 76 6.44 -0.93 6.48
N LEU A 77 7.14 -0.31 7.43
CA LEU A 77 8.57 -0.01 7.39
C LEU A 77 9.27 -0.59 8.63
N PRO A 78 10.58 -0.87 8.56
CA PRO A 78 11.35 -1.27 9.73
C PRO A 78 11.37 -0.16 10.79
N ASP A 79 11.17 -0.52 12.05
CA ASP A 79 11.06 0.42 13.18
C ASP A 79 12.29 1.33 13.35
N ASP A 80 13.48 0.85 12.95
CA ASP A 80 14.75 1.56 13.06
C ASP A 80 14.97 2.64 11.98
N VAL A 81 14.06 2.74 10.99
CA VAL A 81 14.21 3.61 9.83
C VAL A 81 13.27 4.82 9.87
N VAL A 82 12.23 4.80 10.70
CA VAL A 82 11.16 5.81 10.67
C VAL A 82 11.28 6.78 11.84
N SER A 83 11.62 8.04 11.56
CA SER A 83 11.60 9.08 12.57
C SER A 83 10.18 9.62 12.82
N LYS A 84 9.97 10.27 13.96
CA LYS A 84 8.71 10.98 14.24
C LYS A 84 8.39 12.05 13.18
N ASP A 85 9.42 12.70 12.64
CA ASP A 85 9.27 13.70 11.59
C ASP A 85 8.79 13.07 10.27
N ASP A 86 9.23 11.86 9.94
CA ASP A 86 8.74 11.11 8.78
C ASP A 86 7.27 10.75 8.93
N ILE A 87 6.85 10.32 10.12
CA ILE A 87 5.45 10.04 10.44
C ILE A 87 4.59 11.29 10.27
N ILE A 88 5.02 12.43 10.82
CA ILE A 88 4.30 13.71 10.69
C ILE A 88 4.24 14.15 9.23
N LYS A 89 5.34 13.98 8.48
CA LYS A 89 5.40 14.31 7.05
C LYS A 89 4.43 13.46 6.23
N ALA A 90 4.37 12.15 6.49
CA ALA A 90 3.41 11.25 5.85
C ALA A 90 1.96 11.63 6.20
N ALA A 91 1.68 11.92 7.48
CA ALA A 91 0.36 12.37 7.92
C ALA A 91 -0.07 13.70 7.25
N LYS A 92 0.85 14.64 7.06
CA LYS A 92 0.58 15.90 6.32
C LYS A 92 0.34 15.65 4.84
N ALA A 93 1.12 14.79 4.20
CA ALA A 93 0.94 14.41 2.79
C ALA A 93 -0.43 13.72 2.55
N ALA A 94 -0.91 12.96 3.53
CA ALA A 94 -2.24 12.34 3.53
C ALA A 94 -3.37 13.30 3.96
N ASN A 95 -3.07 14.57 4.25
CA ASN A 95 -4.03 15.55 4.79
C ASN A 95 -4.71 15.09 6.10
N ALA A 96 -4.03 14.27 6.90
CA ALA A 96 -4.54 13.66 8.12
C ALA A 96 -3.98 14.32 9.39
N HIS A 97 -2.92 15.13 9.29
CA HIS A 97 -2.21 15.67 10.47
C HIS A 97 -3.13 16.43 11.44
N GLU A 98 -3.92 17.37 10.95
CA GLU A 98 -4.84 18.19 11.78
C GLU A 98 -5.90 17.33 12.48
N PHE A 99 -6.44 16.33 11.77
CA PHE A 99 -7.37 15.38 12.34
C PHE A 99 -6.70 14.58 13.48
N ILE A 100 -5.50 14.06 13.23
CA ILE A 100 -4.74 13.24 14.17
C ILE A 100 -4.42 14.01 15.45
N ILE A 101 -3.96 15.28 15.37
CA ILE A 101 -3.64 16.08 16.56
C ILE A 101 -4.88 16.55 17.34
N SER A 102 -6.06 16.55 16.72
CA SER A 102 -7.32 16.89 17.39
C SER A 102 -7.88 15.76 18.25
N LEU A 103 -7.30 14.55 18.16
CA LEU A 103 -7.74 13.40 18.93
C LEU A 103 -7.40 13.55 20.43
N PRO A 104 -8.29 13.10 21.33
CA PRO A 104 -8.17 13.32 22.78
C PRO A 104 -7.02 12.58 23.48
N GLN A 105 -6.32 11.66 22.80
CA GLN A 105 -5.11 11.00 23.32
C GLN A 105 -3.95 11.25 22.36
N VAL A 106 -2.75 11.50 22.90
CA VAL A 106 -1.60 11.98 22.12
C VAL A 106 -1.30 11.02 20.97
N ALA A 107 -1.56 11.50 19.75
CA ALA A 107 -1.84 10.60 18.64
C ALA A 107 -0.61 9.96 17.97
N TYR A 108 0.60 10.43 18.29
CA TYR A 108 1.86 9.90 17.77
C TYR A 108 2.76 9.31 18.88
N HIS A 109 2.21 8.98 20.04
CA HIS A 109 2.92 8.29 21.13
C HIS A 109 2.66 6.81 21.10
#